data_AF-A0A960GJA9-F1
#
_entry.id   AF-A0A960GJA9-F1
#
_cell.length_a   1.000
_cell.length_b   1.000
_cell.length_c   1.000
_cell.angle_alpha   90.00
_cell.angle_beta   90.00
_cell.angle_gamma   90.00
#
_symmetry.space_group_name_H-M   'P 1'
#
loop_
_entity.id
_entity.type
_entity.pdbx_description
1 polymer ?
#
loop_
_entity_poly.entity_id
_entity_poly.type
_entity_poly.pdbx_seq_one_letter_code
_entity_poly.pdbx_strand_id
1 'polypeptide(L)'
;MAFGRTARALVAVCVDRDGQLEYRGVRLSDEASVSMPASKASDGAIIADNSGVTYAVSPAMLLVSEGDTVIYRDVWIEFREPRFSEDTATDTATPTTTTTSPATTSPTTTVTTTTVTVTPSSQEDN
;
A
#
# COMPACT_ATOMS: atom_id res chain seq x y z
N MET A 1 -6.47 -12.82 -13.99
CA MET A 1 -5.42 -12.51 -13.00
C MET A 1 -5.25 -11.00 -12.88
N ALA A 2 -4.81 -10.52 -11.72
CA ALA A 2 -4.34 -9.15 -11.49
C ALA A 2 -2.84 -9.15 -11.25
N PHE A 3 -2.17 -8.04 -11.55
CA PHE A 3 -0.75 -7.85 -11.27
C PHE A 3 -0.45 -6.41 -10.89
N GLY A 4 0.41 -6.19 -9.91
CA GLY A 4 0.83 -4.88 -9.46
C GLY A 4 2.31 -4.83 -9.11
N ARG A 5 2.97 -3.71 -9.40
CA ARG A 5 4.34 -3.42 -8.96
C ARG A 5 4.36 -2.12 -8.17
N THR A 6 5.00 -2.16 -7.01
CA THR A 6 5.37 -0.96 -6.24
C THR A 6 6.89 -0.78 -6.25
N ALA A 7 7.40 0.23 -5.56
CA ALA A 7 8.84 0.39 -5.38
C ALA A 7 9.46 -0.74 -4.54
N ARG A 8 8.65 -1.43 -3.72
CA ARG A 8 9.12 -2.44 -2.75
C ARG A 8 8.58 -3.84 -2.96
N ALA A 9 7.55 -4.02 -3.79
CA ALA A 9 6.86 -5.29 -3.93
C ALA A 9 6.38 -5.57 -5.35
N LEU A 10 6.33 -6.86 -5.66
CA LEU A 10 5.57 -7.41 -6.79
C LEU A 10 4.40 -8.20 -6.23
N VAL A 11 3.22 -7.98 -6.80
CA VAL A 11 1.98 -8.62 -6.37
C VAL A 11 1.28 -9.21 -7.59
N ALA A 12 0.80 -10.44 -7.45
CA ALA A 12 -0.12 -11.06 -8.38
C ALA A 12 -1.32 -11.61 -7.61
N VAL A 13 -2.50 -11.49 -8.21
CA VAL A 13 -3.69 -12.21 -7.74
C VAL A 13 -4.16 -13.15 -8.83
N CYS A 14 -4.15 -14.43 -8.51
CA CYS A 14 -4.53 -15.51 -9.40
C CYS A 14 -5.84 -16.15 -8.95
N VAL A 15 -6.45 -16.91 -9.86
CA VAL A 15 -7.50 -17.88 -9.53
C VAL A 15 -6.83 -19.25 -9.65
N ASP A 16 -6.99 -20.09 -8.63
CA ASP A 16 -6.49 -21.45 -8.64
C ASP A 16 -7.40 -22.40 -9.45
N ARG A 17 -7.10 -23.69 -9.45
CA ARG A 17 -7.89 -24.68 -10.21
C ARG A 17 -9.30 -24.87 -9.67
N ASP A 18 -9.51 -24.56 -8.40
CA ASP A 18 -10.77 -24.71 -7.68
C ASP A 18 -11.59 -23.40 -7.72
N GLY A 19 -11.12 -22.39 -8.46
CA GLY A 19 -11.78 -21.10 -8.60
C GLY A 19 -11.53 -20.15 -7.43
N GLN A 20 -10.68 -20.52 -6.47
CA GLN A 20 -10.37 -19.68 -5.31
C GLN A 20 -9.31 -18.63 -5.66
N LEU A 21 -9.42 -17.47 -5.02
CA LEU A 21 -8.43 -16.42 -5.20
C LEU A 21 -7.20 -16.71 -4.36
N GLU A 22 -6.05 -16.44 -4.97
CA GLU A 22 -4.75 -16.60 -4.33
C GLU A 22 -3.95 -15.31 -4.49
N TYR A 23 -3.48 -14.77 -3.37
CA TYR A 23 -2.53 -13.67 -3.34
C TYR A 23 -1.11 -14.22 -3.39
N ARG A 24 -0.28 -13.63 -4.26
CA ARG A 24 1.14 -13.91 -4.39
C ARG A 24 1.92 -12.62 -4.29
N GLY A 25 2.73 -12.49 -3.25
CA GLY A 25 3.56 -11.31 -3.01
C GLY A 25 5.04 -11.66 -3.00
N VAL A 26 5.88 -10.76 -3.54
CA VAL A 26 7.34 -10.81 -3.43
C VAL A 26 7.83 -9.46 -2.92
N ARG A 27 8.65 -9.48 -1.87
CA ARG A 27 9.34 -8.29 -1.36
C ARG A 27 10.64 -8.11 -2.12
N LEU A 28 10.81 -6.96 -2.78
CA LEU A 28 11.95 -6.71 -3.67
C LEU A 28 13.29 -6.52 -2.93
N SER A 29 13.25 -6.16 -1.65
CA SER A 29 14.47 -5.91 -0.86
C SER A 29 15.29 -7.17 -0.57
N ASP A 30 14.64 -8.32 -0.43
CA ASP A 30 15.24 -9.59 0.00
C ASP A 30 14.66 -10.82 -0.72
N GLU A 31 13.82 -10.59 -1.73
CA GLU A 31 13.20 -11.62 -2.58
C GLU A 31 12.33 -12.65 -1.83
N ALA A 32 11.99 -12.39 -0.56
CA ALA A 32 11.03 -13.21 0.17
C ALA A 32 9.67 -13.19 -0.54
N SER A 33 9.07 -14.37 -0.66
CA SER A 33 7.77 -14.55 -1.29
C SER A 33 6.76 -15.17 -0.34
N VAL A 34 5.49 -14.84 -0.57
CA VAL A 34 4.35 -15.39 0.16
C VAL A 34 3.24 -15.75 -0.84
N SER A 35 2.57 -16.87 -0.59
CA SER A 35 1.37 -17.30 -1.31
C SER A 35 0.32 -17.65 -0.27
N MET A 36 -0.88 -17.08 -0.37
CA MET A 36 -1.95 -17.40 0.56
C MET A 36 -3.34 -17.21 -0.06
N PRO A 37 -4.38 -17.85 0.50
CA PRO A 37 -5.75 -17.62 0.07
C PRO A 37 -6.12 -16.15 0.18
N ALA A 38 -6.95 -15.71 -0.76
CA ALA A 38 -7.47 -14.35 -0.80
C ALA A 38 -8.99 -14.36 -1.01
N SER A 39 -9.63 -13.24 -0.68
CA SER A 39 -11.07 -13.04 -0.82
C SER A 39 -11.34 -11.65 -1.38
N LYS A 40 -12.42 -11.50 -2.15
CA LYS A 40 -12.92 -10.18 -2.54
C LYS A 40 -13.71 -9.57 -1.38
N ALA A 41 -13.37 -8.35 -1.00
CA ALA A 41 -14.16 -7.52 -0.11
C ALA A 41 -15.32 -6.84 -0.86
N SER A 42 -16.27 -6.29 -0.12
CA SER A 42 -17.48 -5.65 -0.66
C SER A 42 -17.19 -4.40 -1.50
N ASP A 43 -16.05 -3.75 -1.27
CA ASP A 43 -15.57 -2.58 -2.01
C ASP A 43 -14.75 -2.97 -3.27
N GLY A 44 -14.64 -4.26 -3.57
CA GLY A 44 -13.87 -4.79 -4.69
C GLY A 44 -12.38 -4.95 -4.40
N ALA A 45 -11.89 -4.59 -3.21
CA ALA A 45 -10.52 -4.89 -2.82
C ALA A 45 -10.32 -6.41 -2.67
N ILE A 46 -9.11 -6.87 -2.93
CA ILE A 46 -8.73 -8.26 -2.68
C ILE A 46 -7.93 -8.30 -1.38
N ILE A 47 -8.40 -9.10 -0.43
CA ILE A 47 -7.87 -9.20 0.91
C ILE A 47 -7.24 -10.57 1.11
N ALA A 48 -6.03 -10.60 1.64
CA ALA A 48 -5.36 -11.82 2.05
C ALA A 48 -4.79 -11.63 3.45
N ASP A 49 -5.01 -12.60 4.35
CA ASP A 49 -4.47 -12.58 5.71
C ASP A 49 -3.32 -13.58 5.84
N ASN A 50 -2.28 -13.16 6.55
CA ASN A 50 -1.20 -14.03 6.96
C ASN A 50 -0.84 -13.73 8.41
N SER A 51 -1.32 -14.58 9.32
CA SER A 51 -0.96 -14.52 10.74
C SER A 51 -1.22 -13.15 11.38
N GLY A 52 -2.33 -12.49 11.00
CA GLY A 52 -2.70 -11.16 11.51
C GLY A 52 -2.17 -9.99 10.68
N VAL A 53 -1.33 -10.26 9.67
CA VAL A 53 -0.95 -9.28 8.65
C VAL A 53 -1.92 -9.35 7.48
N THR A 54 -2.68 -8.28 7.28
CA THR A 54 -3.63 -8.12 6.18
C THR A 54 -2.98 -7.41 5.00
N TYR A 55 -3.14 -7.99 3.81
CA TYR A 55 -2.71 -7.45 2.54
C TYR A 55 -3.95 -7.09 1.73
N ALA A 56 -4.17 -5.80 1.50
CA ALA A 56 -5.29 -5.29 0.73
C ALA A 56 -4.81 -4.73 -0.61
N VAL A 57 -5.30 -5.33 -1.70
CA VAL A 57 -5.01 -4.96 -3.08
C VAL A 57 -6.22 -4.22 -3.64
N SER A 58 -6.06 -2.93 -3.90
CA SER A 58 -7.08 -2.10 -4.54
C SER A 58 -6.53 -1.56 -5.87
N PRO A 59 -7.39 -1.04 -6.78
CA PRO A 59 -6.91 -0.39 -8.00
C PRO A 59 -5.97 0.80 -7.76
N ALA A 60 -6.07 1.45 -6.60
CA ALA A 60 -5.25 2.63 -6.27
C ALA A 60 -3.90 2.27 -5.62
N MET A 61 -3.86 1.26 -4.77
CA MET A 61 -2.69 0.97 -3.93
C MET A 61 -2.66 -0.45 -3.36
N LEU A 62 -1.46 -0.83 -2.90
CA LEU A 62 -1.23 -1.91 -1.95
C LEU A 62 -1.20 -1.34 -0.53
N LEU A 63 -2.02 -1.91 0.34
CA LEU A 63 -2.01 -1.62 1.77
C LEU A 63 -1.66 -2.88 2.55
N VAL A 64 -0.70 -2.78 3.46
CA VAL A 64 -0.33 -3.86 4.38
C VAL A 64 -0.44 -3.36 5.81
N SER A 65 -1.22 -4.06 6.62
CA SER A 65 -1.48 -3.72 8.02
C SER A 65 -1.39 -4.93 8.93
N GLU A 66 -1.06 -4.71 10.19
CA GLU A 66 -1.16 -5.71 11.26
C GLU A 66 -2.12 -5.17 12.32
N GLY A 67 -3.30 -5.80 12.42
CA GLY A 67 -4.44 -5.22 13.12
C GLY A 67 -4.75 -3.80 12.63
N ASP A 68 -4.77 -2.84 13.55
CA ASP A 68 -5.03 -1.42 13.25
C ASP A 68 -3.79 -0.64 12.80
N THR A 69 -2.60 -1.27 12.78
CA THR A 69 -1.35 -0.60 12.43
C THR A 69 -1.02 -0.79 10.96
N VAL A 70 -0.88 0.30 10.22
CA VAL A 70 -0.38 0.25 8.84
C VAL A 70 1.13 0.03 8.85
N ILE A 71 1.58 -1.12 8.34
CA ILE A 71 3.00 -1.44 8.17
C ILE A 71 3.55 -0.66 6.98
N TYR A 72 2.84 -0.69 5.85
CA TYR A 72 3.11 0.23 4.76
C TYR A 72 1.95 0.35 3.77
N ARG A 73 2.00 1.44 3.02
CA ARG A 73 1.06 1.80 1.95
C ARG A 73 1.85 2.31 0.76
N ASP A 74 1.65 1.70 -0.40
CA ASP A 74 2.31 2.06 -1.65
C ASP A 74 1.29 2.18 -2.79
N VAL A 75 1.37 3.30 -3.52
CA VAL A 75 0.70 3.41 -4.81
C VAL A 75 1.38 2.51 -5.84
N TRP A 76 0.61 2.05 -6.82
CA TRP A 76 1.15 1.24 -7.90
C TRP A 76 2.01 2.08 -8.85
N ILE A 77 3.18 1.55 -9.22
CA ILE A 77 3.95 2.03 -10.38
C ILE A 77 3.31 1.48 -11.66
N GLU A 78 2.88 0.22 -11.61
CA GLU A 78 2.11 -0.43 -12.66
C GLU A 78 1.04 -1.29 -11.99
N PHE A 79 -0.19 -1.22 -12.47
CA PHE A 79 -1.27 -2.09 -12.04
C PHE A 79 -2.07 -2.57 -13.25
N ARG A 80 -2.34 -3.87 -13.28
CA ARG A 80 -3.27 -4.51 -14.21
C ARG A 80 -4.39 -5.08 -13.39
N GLU A 81 -5.57 -4.53 -13.61
CA GLU A 81 -6.78 -4.90 -12.91
C GLU A 81 -7.10 -6.39 -13.09
N PRO A 82 -7.75 -7.00 -12.09
CA PRO A 82 -8.17 -8.37 -12.21
C PRO A 82 -9.16 -8.55 -13.35
N ARG A 83 -8.75 -9.31 -14.37
CA ARG A 83 -9.70 -9.96 -15.30
C ARG A 83 -9.81 -11.41 -14.89
N PHE A 84 -10.86 -11.73 -14.18
CA PHE A 84 -11.28 -13.10 -13.97
C PHE A 84 -12.28 -13.42 -15.08
N SER A 85 -12.18 -14.59 -15.71
CA SER A 85 -13.21 -15.00 -16.66
C SER A 85 -14.47 -15.25 -15.85
N GLU A 86 -15.29 -14.22 -15.74
CA GLU A 86 -16.58 -14.27 -15.10
C GLU A 86 -17.52 -14.99 -16.06
N ASP A 87 -17.94 -16.21 -15.73
CA ASP A 87 -19.26 -16.62 -16.16
C ASP A 87 -20.24 -15.71 -15.40
N THR A 88 -20.66 -14.64 -16.07
CA THR A 88 -21.70 -13.67 -15.70
C THR A 88 -21.52 -12.93 -14.36
N ALA A 89 -20.82 -11.79 -14.38
CA ALA A 89 -21.15 -10.67 -13.50
C ALA A 89 -21.55 -9.47 -14.36
N THR A 90 -22.85 -9.29 -14.55
CA THR A 90 -23.42 -8.03 -15.01
C THR A 90 -23.23 -7.01 -13.90
N ASP A 91 -22.14 -6.25 -13.94
CA ASP A 91 -22.12 -4.95 -13.27
C ASP A 91 -21.52 -3.89 -14.19
N THR A 92 -22.36 -2.95 -14.58
CA THR A 92 -21.99 -1.80 -15.40
C THR A 92 -21.34 -0.78 -14.49
N ALA A 93 -20.09 -1.02 -14.09
CA ALA A 93 -19.25 0.02 -13.50
C ALA A 93 -18.71 0.90 -14.64
N THR A 94 -19.44 1.97 -14.95
CA THR A 94 -18.90 3.06 -15.77
C THR A 94 -17.68 3.63 -15.03
N PRO A 95 -16.46 3.64 -15.61
CA PRO A 95 -15.34 4.30 -14.97
C PRO A 95 -15.56 5.81 -15.02
N THR A 96 -16.05 6.40 -13.93
CA THR A 96 -15.95 7.84 -13.71
C THR A 96 -14.48 8.16 -13.44
N THR A 97 -13.80 8.60 -14.49
CA THR A 97 -12.46 9.21 -14.40
C THR A 97 -12.58 10.57 -13.70
N THR A 98 -12.69 10.55 -12.37
CA THR A 98 -12.56 11.78 -11.58
C THR A 98 -11.07 12.09 -11.47
N THR A 99 -10.55 12.87 -12.43
CA THR A 99 -9.21 13.45 -12.37
C THR A 99 -9.15 14.47 -11.23
N THR A 100 -8.94 14.00 -10.00
CA THR A 100 -8.60 14.87 -8.88
C THR A 100 -7.09 15.08 -8.91
N SER A 101 -6.68 16.22 -9.47
CA SER A 101 -5.33 16.75 -9.40
C SER A 101 -4.80 16.69 -7.96
N PRO A 102 -3.64 16.06 -7.68
CA PRO A 102 -3.04 16.15 -6.35
C PRO A 102 -2.55 17.58 -6.15
N ALA A 103 -3.15 18.29 -5.20
CA ALA A 103 -2.56 19.52 -4.67
C ALA A 103 -1.30 19.13 -3.88
N THR A 104 -0.13 19.40 -4.45
CA THR A 104 1.15 19.31 -3.76
C THR A 104 1.22 20.40 -2.70
N THR A 105 0.92 20.07 -1.46
CA THR A 105 1.29 20.90 -0.31
C THR A 105 2.51 20.28 0.36
N SER A 106 3.70 20.76 -0.04
CA SER A 106 4.92 20.55 0.73
C SER A 106 4.73 21.12 2.16
N PRO A 107 4.98 20.34 3.23
CA PRO A 107 5.29 20.97 4.51
C PRO A 107 6.69 21.60 4.37
N THR A 108 6.75 22.92 4.29
CA THR A 108 8.00 23.66 4.50
C THR A 108 8.24 23.67 6.01
N THR A 109 9.16 22.82 6.48
CA THR A 109 9.64 22.87 7.86
C THR A 109 10.50 24.11 8.02
N THR A 110 9.95 25.16 8.62
CA THR A 110 10.74 26.31 9.09
C THR A 110 11.56 25.88 10.29
N VAL A 111 12.87 25.71 10.09
CA VAL A 111 13.83 25.55 11.19
C VAL A 111 14.10 26.92 11.78
N THR A 112 13.56 27.19 12.97
CA THR A 112 13.92 28.37 13.76
C THR A 112 15.22 28.06 14.51
N THR A 113 16.35 28.47 13.95
CA THR A 113 17.64 28.47 14.67
C THR A 113 17.64 29.62 15.68
N THR A 114 17.24 29.35 16.91
CA THR A 114 17.47 30.29 18.01
C THR A 114 18.96 30.31 18.32
N THR A 115 19.63 31.35 17.84
CA THR A 115 21.03 31.63 18.18
C THR A 115 21.05 32.11 19.62
N VAL A 116 21.44 31.24 20.56
CA VAL A 116 21.73 31.66 21.93
C VAL A 116 23.05 32.42 21.90
N THR A 117 22.95 33.74 22.05
CA THR A 117 24.12 34.60 22.23
C THR A 117 24.74 34.28 23.58
N VAL A 118 25.99 33.84 23.55
CA VAL A 118 26.86 33.65 24.71
C VAL A 118 27.04 34.96 25.46
N THR A 119 26.66 34.99 26.72
CA THR A 119 27.15 35.97 27.70
C THR A 119 28.27 35.30 28.49
N PRO A 120 29.54 35.75 28.38
CA PRO A 120 30.59 35.30 29.28
C PRO A 120 30.44 36.04 30.60
N SER A 121 29.96 35.33 31.63
CA SER A 121 30.00 35.79 33.02
C SER A 121 30.69 34.73 33.85
N SER A 122 31.80 35.17 34.43
CA SER A 122 32.76 34.55 35.32
C SER A 122 32.16 33.73 36.48
N GLN A 123 33.00 32.85 37.08
CA GLN A 123 33.12 32.70 38.55
C GLN A 123 32.00 31.83 39.21
N GLU A 124 32.17 30.86 40.11
CA GLU A 124 33.21 30.38 41.05
C GLU A 124 32.79 28.99 41.60
N ASP A 125 33.78 28.19 42.00
CA ASP A 125 33.81 27.16 43.07
C ASP A 125 32.52 26.68 43.78
N ASN A 126 32.32 25.35 43.84
CA ASN A 126 32.06 24.55 45.07
C ASN A 126 31.87 23.05 44.76
#